data_AF-A0A1V6FUA2-F1
#
_entry.id   AF-A0A1V6FUA2-F1
#
_cell.length_a   1.000
_cell.length_b   1.000
_cell.length_c   1.000
_cell.angle_alpha   90.00
_cell.angle_beta   90.00
_cell.angle_gamma   90.00
#
_symmetry.space_group_name_H-M   'P 1'
#
loop_
_entity.id
_entity.type
_entity.pdbx_description
1 polymer ?
#
loop_
_entity_poly.entity_id
_entity_poly.type
_entity_poly.pdbx_seq_one_letter_code
_entity_poly.pdbx_strand_id
1 'polypeptide(L)'
;MKSEAPANKAHAAREALRQRIDAELAELGTIKISSWMLAEPPAATPTLDDGREPASEVELDAALGALLWRAREQLQTSHSFHVIGPDGALVAVLMPQSGTLSVRPLVAQDELDALELHRRPQAAGKSPPDYRQTDTATVLWRFALFGEPASEALPPHYRQMPLRLNQMPPLDRTMVAGRHYKLMRLLHERSHTFDELRAHTGLSEKQLHRDLTALHLVGSLGTN
;
A
#
# COMPACT_ATOMS: atom_id res chain seq x y z
N MET A 1 -30.02 54.69 -28.79
CA MET A 1 -28.53 54.72 -28.76
C MET A 1 -28.05 54.17 -27.42
N LYS A 2 -27.34 53.03 -27.52
CA LYS A 2 -26.37 52.38 -26.62
C LYS A 2 -26.59 52.39 -25.09
N SER A 3 -26.95 51.22 -24.58
CA SER A 3 -26.79 50.76 -23.21
C SER A 3 -25.32 50.38 -22.94
N GLU A 4 -24.63 51.17 -22.14
CA GLU A 4 -23.23 50.94 -21.76
C GLU A 4 -23.15 51.07 -20.23
N ALA A 5 -23.31 49.98 -19.47
CA ALA A 5 -23.28 50.09 -17.99
C ALA A 5 -23.00 48.84 -17.12
N PRO A 6 -23.10 47.56 -17.52
CA PRO A 6 -22.91 46.47 -16.55
C PRO A 6 -21.47 45.92 -16.47
N ALA A 7 -20.72 45.89 -17.57
CA ALA A 7 -19.39 45.26 -17.61
C ALA A 7 -18.30 46.04 -16.85
N ASN A 8 -18.37 47.38 -16.86
CA ASN A 8 -17.35 48.24 -16.25
C ASN A 8 -17.39 48.20 -14.71
N LYS A 9 -18.59 48.03 -14.12
CA LYS A 9 -18.76 47.92 -12.66
C LYS A 9 -18.23 46.59 -12.10
N ALA A 10 -18.40 45.50 -12.85
CA ALA A 10 -17.90 44.18 -12.46
C ALA A 10 -16.36 44.12 -12.50
N HIS A 11 -15.75 44.75 -13.51
CA HIS A 11 -14.29 44.86 -13.59
C HIS A 11 -13.72 45.67 -12.43
N ALA A 12 -14.30 46.84 -12.16
CA ALA A 12 -13.88 47.70 -11.05
C ALA A 12 -14.02 47.01 -9.69
N ALA A 13 -15.10 46.25 -9.47
CA ALA A 13 -15.29 45.48 -8.23
C ALA A 13 -14.25 44.36 -8.07
N ARG A 14 -13.89 43.69 -9.16
CA ARG A 14 -12.88 42.62 -9.15
C ARG A 14 -11.48 43.17 -8.88
N GLU A 15 -11.18 44.35 -9.40
CA GLU A 15 -9.89 45.02 -9.21
C GLU A 15 -9.75 45.59 -7.79
N ALA A 16 -10.83 46.14 -7.23
CA ALA A 16 -10.87 46.56 -5.83
C ALA A 16 -10.71 45.38 -4.86
N LEU A 17 -11.33 44.22 -5.17
CA LEU A 17 -11.14 43.01 -4.37
C LEU A 17 -9.69 42.51 -4.43
N ARG A 18 -9.07 42.53 -5.61
CA ARG A 18 -7.67 42.13 -5.79
C ARG A 18 -6.73 43.02 -4.99
N GLN A 19 -6.90 44.34 -5.07
CA GLN A 19 -6.09 45.29 -4.30
C GLN A 19 -6.24 45.11 -2.79
N ARG A 20 -7.45 44.76 -2.32
CA ARG A 20 -7.68 44.48 -0.89
C ARG A 20 -6.99 43.20 -0.44
N ILE A 21 -7.04 42.14 -1.25
CA ILE A 21 -6.31 40.88 -0.98
C ILE A 21 -4.80 41.13 -0.96
N ASP A 22 -4.27 41.89 -1.92
CA ASP A 22 -2.83 42.18 -1.98
C ASP A 22 -2.36 43.02 -0.78
N ALA A 23 -3.19 43.95 -0.30
CA ALA A 23 -2.92 44.72 0.92
C ALA A 23 -2.99 43.85 2.19
N GLU A 24 -4.00 42.99 2.32
CA GLU A 24 -4.13 42.03 3.43
C GLU A 24 -2.94 41.05 3.45
N LEU A 25 -2.47 40.60 2.29
CA LEU A 25 -1.29 39.73 2.16
C LEU A 25 0.02 40.46 2.52
N ALA A 26 0.13 41.74 2.21
CA ALA A 26 1.30 42.55 2.60
C ALA A 26 1.36 42.79 4.12
N GLU A 27 0.20 42.89 4.79
CA GLU A 27 0.10 43.02 6.25
C GLU A 27 0.37 41.71 7.00
N LEU A 28 0.14 40.56 6.36
CA LEU A 28 0.35 39.24 6.98
C LEU A 28 1.82 38.89 7.24
N GLY A 29 2.77 39.71 6.75
CA GLY A 29 4.20 39.52 6.97
C GLY A 29 4.72 38.16 6.46
N THR A 30 6.03 37.95 6.54
CA THR A 30 6.61 36.62 6.28
C THR A 30 6.07 35.64 7.30
N ILE A 31 5.16 34.76 6.87
CA ILE A 31 4.78 33.58 7.63
C ILE A 31 6.08 32.84 7.95
N LYS A 32 6.44 32.73 9.23
CA LYS A 32 7.51 31.84 9.68
C LYS A 32 7.04 30.41 9.42
N ILE A 33 7.29 29.93 8.21
CA ILE A 33 7.18 28.52 7.87
C ILE A 33 8.09 27.81 8.86
N SER A 34 7.49 27.01 9.74
CA SER A 34 8.23 26.29 10.76
C SER A 34 9.23 25.35 10.09
N SER A 35 10.43 25.23 10.66
CA SER A 35 11.54 24.42 10.12
C SER A 35 11.19 22.95 9.82
N TRP A 36 10.07 22.43 10.32
CA TRP A 36 9.57 21.08 10.03
C TRP A 36 8.74 20.97 8.75
N MET A 37 8.32 22.09 8.14
CA MET A 37 7.66 22.11 6.82
C MET A 37 8.65 22.23 5.65
N LEU A 38 9.90 22.58 5.93
CA LEU A 38 11.01 22.35 5.01
C LEU A 38 11.47 20.90 5.19
N ALA A 39 10.58 19.95 4.87
CA ALA A 39 11.05 18.60 4.59
C ALA A 39 12.12 18.74 3.50
N GLU A 40 13.30 18.15 3.70
CA GLU A 40 14.26 17.97 2.62
C GLU A 40 13.47 17.45 1.41
N PRO A 41 13.66 18.04 0.20
CA PRO A 41 13.02 17.48 -0.99
C PRO A 41 13.32 15.98 -0.97
N PRO A 42 12.28 15.12 -1.15
CA PRO A 42 12.49 13.68 -1.11
C PRO A 42 13.70 13.36 -1.98
N ALA A 43 14.63 12.58 -1.44
CA ALA A 43 15.83 12.16 -2.16
C ALA A 43 15.41 11.76 -3.58
N ALA A 44 16.13 12.26 -4.59
CA ALA A 44 15.75 12.10 -5.98
C ALA A 44 15.32 10.65 -6.24
N THR A 45 14.11 10.47 -6.79
CA THR A 45 13.55 9.15 -7.04
C THR A 45 14.58 8.37 -7.84
N PRO A 46 15.05 7.21 -7.35
CA PRO A 46 16.06 6.45 -8.05
C PRO A 46 15.53 6.08 -9.44
N THR A 47 16.23 6.54 -10.47
CA THR A 47 15.84 6.38 -11.87
C THR A 47 16.42 5.10 -12.45
N LEU A 48 15.68 4.43 -13.31
CA LEU A 48 16.23 3.38 -14.15
C LEU A 48 17.11 4.00 -15.25
N ASP A 49 18.22 3.32 -15.57
CA ASP A 49 19.18 3.79 -16.59
C ASP A 49 18.56 3.89 -17.99
N ASP A 50 17.48 3.14 -18.25
CA ASP A 50 16.74 3.11 -19.51
C ASP A 50 15.61 4.16 -19.60
N GLY A 51 15.42 4.97 -18.55
CA GLY A 51 14.43 6.05 -18.51
C GLY A 51 12.99 5.61 -18.23
N ARG A 52 12.73 4.33 -17.96
CA ARG A 52 11.39 3.86 -17.57
C ARG A 52 11.03 4.31 -16.15
N GLU A 53 9.73 4.39 -15.89
CA GLU A 53 9.21 4.76 -14.57
C GLU A 53 9.48 3.62 -13.58
N PRO A 54 10.21 3.88 -12.47
CA PRO A 54 10.46 2.88 -11.46
C PRO A 54 9.17 2.60 -10.66
N ALA A 55 8.86 1.33 -10.42
CA ALA A 55 7.85 0.95 -9.45
C ALA A 55 8.24 1.44 -8.06
N SER A 56 7.27 1.98 -7.31
CA SER A 56 7.48 2.19 -5.88
C SER A 56 7.64 0.85 -5.14
N GLU A 57 8.26 0.90 -3.96
CA GLU A 57 8.42 -0.29 -3.12
C GLU A 57 7.07 -0.95 -2.78
N VAL A 58 6.03 -0.14 -2.59
CA VAL A 58 4.68 -0.60 -2.26
C VAL A 58 4.03 -1.31 -3.45
N GLU A 59 4.18 -0.78 -4.66
CA GLU A 59 3.65 -1.41 -5.88
C GLU A 59 4.34 -2.73 -6.17
N LEU A 60 5.67 -2.78 -6.07
CA LEU A 60 6.42 -4.02 -6.26
C LEU A 60 6.03 -5.06 -5.22
N ASP A 61 5.94 -4.70 -3.94
CA ASP A 61 5.51 -5.64 -2.90
C ASP A 61 4.05 -6.09 -3.07
N ALA A 62 3.15 -5.22 -3.53
CA ALA A 62 1.78 -5.60 -3.81
C ALA A 62 1.69 -6.59 -4.99
N ALA A 63 2.49 -6.38 -6.05
CA ALA A 63 2.59 -7.30 -7.18
C ALA A 63 3.18 -8.66 -6.76
N LEU A 64 4.26 -8.65 -5.96
CA LEU A 64 4.84 -9.87 -5.38
C LEU A 64 3.83 -10.60 -4.50
N GLY A 65 3.14 -9.90 -3.61
CA GLY A 65 2.11 -10.48 -2.76
C GLY A 65 0.96 -11.10 -3.56
N ALA A 66 0.56 -10.50 -4.68
CA ALA A 66 -0.45 -11.06 -5.59
C ALA A 66 0.03 -12.39 -6.20
N LEU A 67 1.28 -12.45 -6.67
CA LEU A 67 1.88 -13.67 -7.20
C LEU A 67 1.94 -14.78 -6.14
N LEU A 68 2.40 -14.45 -4.93
CA LEU A 68 2.48 -15.42 -3.83
C LEU A 68 1.11 -15.93 -3.42
N TRP A 69 0.11 -15.04 -3.34
CA TRP A 69 -1.26 -15.43 -3.03
C TRP A 69 -1.83 -16.39 -4.09
N ARG A 70 -1.64 -16.11 -5.38
CA ARG A 70 -2.09 -16.99 -6.47
C ARG A 70 -1.39 -18.34 -6.44
N ALA A 71 -0.09 -18.36 -6.13
CA ALA A 71 0.74 -19.56 -6.08
C ALA A 71 0.74 -20.29 -4.73
N ARG A 72 -0.02 -19.83 -3.73
CA ARG A 72 0.08 -20.27 -2.31
C ARG A 72 0.06 -21.78 -2.10
N GLU A 73 -0.76 -22.52 -2.84
CA GLU A 73 -0.87 -23.98 -2.74
C GLU A 73 0.37 -24.72 -3.28
N GLN A 74 1.20 -24.03 -4.06
CA GLN A 74 2.41 -24.59 -4.70
C GLN A 74 3.69 -24.25 -3.92
N LEU A 75 3.63 -23.34 -2.95
CA LEU A 75 4.78 -22.85 -2.18
C LEU A 75 5.26 -23.88 -1.16
N GLN A 76 6.07 -24.85 -1.62
CA GLN A 76 6.63 -25.91 -0.78
C GLN A 76 7.86 -25.42 -0.01
N THR A 77 7.94 -25.73 1.28
CA THR A 77 9.05 -25.33 2.18
C THR A 77 10.39 -25.97 1.83
N SER A 78 10.41 -27.06 1.05
CA SER A 78 11.60 -27.74 0.56
C SER A 78 12.25 -27.07 -0.67
N HIS A 79 11.70 -25.95 -1.13
CA HIS A 79 12.13 -25.26 -2.34
C HIS A 79 12.36 -23.78 -2.08
N SER A 80 13.12 -23.15 -2.96
CA SER A 80 13.13 -21.69 -3.11
C SER A 80 12.30 -21.31 -4.32
N PHE A 81 11.86 -20.06 -4.39
CA PHE A 81 11.12 -19.55 -5.54
C PHE A 81 11.76 -18.25 -6.02
N HIS A 82 11.96 -18.14 -7.33
CA HIS A 82 12.50 -16.94 -7.95
C HIS A 82 11.37 -16.23 -8.67
N VAL A 83 11.29 -14.91 -8.51
CA VAL A 83 10.46 -14.05 -9.37
C VAL A 83 11.34 -13.51 -10.47
N ILE A 84 10.93 -13.74 -11.71
CA ILE A 84 11.68 -13.36 -12.92
C ILE A 84 10.87 -12.30 -13.67
N GLY A 85 11.55 -11.24 -14.11
CA GLY A 85 10.97 -10.20 -14.96
C GLY A 85 10.89 -10.62 -16.43
N PRO A 86 10.18 -9.85 -17.27
CA PRO A 86 10.00 -10.17 -18.70
C PRO A 86 11.32 -10.16 -19.50
N ASP A 87 12.34 -9.46 -19.01
CA ASP A 87 13.70 -9.43 -19.56
C ASP A 87 14.56 -10.63 -19.12
N GLY A 88 14.00 -11.54 -18.30
CA GLY A 88 14.72 -12.66 -17.70
C GLY A 88 15.52 -12.30 -16.45
N ALA A 89 15.47 -11.05 -15.99
CA ALA A 89 16.18 -10.64 -14.78
C ALA A 89 15.54 -11.23 -13.52
N LEU A 90 16.37 -11.56 -12.55
CA LEU A 90 15.91 -11.91 -11.21
C LEU A 90 15.34 -10.64 -10.55
N VAL A 91 14.10 -10.73 -10.07
CA VAL A 91 13.40 -9.63 -9.39
C VAL A 91 13.29 -9.93 -7.90
N ALA A 92 13.00 -11.17 -7.51
CA ALA A 92 12.96 -11.55 -6.11
C ALA A 92 13.35 -13.01 -5.90
N VAL A 93 13.79 -13.32 -4.67
CA VAL A 93 14.00 -14.67 -4.18
C VAL A 93 13.17 -14.86 -2.91
N LEU A 94 12.28 -15.85 -2.91
CA LEU A 94 11.46 -16.26 -1.78
C LEU A 94 12.00 -17.57 -1.19
N MET A 95 12.10 -17.59 0.13
CA MET A 95 12.31 -18.79 0.93
C MET A 95 11.07 -19.08 1.77
N PRO A 96 10.16 -19.98 1.34
CA PRO A 96 8.92 -20.26 2.06
C PRO A 96 9.13 -20.79 3.48
N GLN A 97 10.22 -21.53 3.72
CA GLN A 97 10.53 -22.09 5.04
C GLN A 97 10.70 -21.01 6.12
N SER A 98 11.39 -19.91 5.79
CA SER A 98 11.64 -18.78 6.70
C SER A 98 10.63 -17.64 6.51
N GLY A 99 9.88 -17.64 5.40
CA GLY A 99 9.04 -16.54 4.98
C GLY A 99 9.83 -15.31 4.52
N THR A 100 11.13 -15.44 4.25
CA THR A 100 11.98 -14.30 3.85
C THR A 100 11.93 -14.08 2.35
N LEU A 101 11.88 -12.81 1.95
CA LEU A 101 12.01 -12.37 0.57
C LEU A 101 13.22 -11.44 0.44
N SER A 102 13.98 -11.63 -0.62
CA SER A 102 14.97 -10.67 -1.08
C SER A 102 14.49 -10.09 -2.39
N VAL A 103 14.40 -8.76 -2.49
CA VAL A 103 13.76 -8.08 -3.62
C VAL A 103 14.72 -7.09 -4.25
N ARG A 104 14.77 -7.06 -5.58
CA ARG A 104 15.53 -6.07 -6.35
C ARG A 104 14.99 -4.67 -6.02
N PRO A 105 15.86 -3.69 -5.71
CA PRO A 105 15.41 -2.38 -5.26
C PRO A 105 14.71 -1.56 -6.36
N LEU A 106 15.05 -1.80 -7.63
CA LEU A 106 14.52 -1.09 -8.79
C LEU A 106 14.02 -2.06 -9.84
N VAL A 107 12.76 -1.91 -10.19
CA VAL A 107 12.02 -2.66 -11.21
C VAL A 107 11.13 -1.65 -11.92
N ALA A 108 10.97 -1.77 -13.25
CA ALA A 108 10.11 -0.84 -13.96
C ALA A 108 8.63 -1.13 -13.65
N GLN A 109 7.82 -0.07 -13.55
CA GLN A 109 6.41 -0.19 -13.19
C GLN A 109 5.62 -1.03 -14.23
N ASP A 110 5.99 -0.93 -15.51
CA ASP A 110 5.38 -1.68 -16.60
C ASP A 110 5.74 -3.18 -16.61
N GLU A 111 6.75 -3.61 -15.85
CA GLU A 111 7.14 -5.01 -15.72
C GLU A 111 6.32 -5.77 -14.67
N LEU A 112 5.64 -5.07 -13.75
CA LEU A 112 5.00 -5.68 -12.58
C LEU A 112 3.95 -6.74 -12.94
N ASP A 113 3.19 -6.52 -14.02
CA ASP A 113 2.15 -7.44 -14.49
C ASP A 113 2.72 -8.68 -15.22
N ALA A 114 3.98 -8.61 -15.65
CA ALA A 114 4.66 -9.67 -16.39
C ALA A 114 5.64 -10.48 -15.52
N LEU A 115 5.62 -10.27 -14.20
CA LEU A 115 6.45 -11.03 -13.27
C LEU A 115 6.00 -12.49 -13.18
N GLU A 116 6.95 -13.41 -13.28
CA GLU A 116 6.68 -14.85 -13.23
C GLU A 116 7.37 -15.53 -12.04
N LEU A 117 6.69 -16.48 -11.41
CA LEU A 117 7.21 -17.24 -10.28
C LEU A 117 7.73 -18.61 -10.74
N HIS A 118 9.00 -18.87 -10.48
CA HIS A 118 9.67 -20.12 -10.83
C HIS A 118 10.13 -20.88 -9.59
N ARG A 119 9.73 -22.15 -9.49
CA ARG A 119 10.23 -23.07 -8.47
C ARG A 119 11.70 -23.41 -8.72
N ARG A 120 12.51 -23.39 -7.67
CA ARG A 120 13.94 -23.68 -7.71
C ARG A 120 14.35 -24.60 -6.56
N PRO A 121 15.46 -25.35 -6.70
CA PRO A 121 16.03 -26.09 -5.58
C PRO A 121 16.30 -25.17 -4.39
N GLN A 122 16.18 -25.69 -3.16
CA GLN A 122 16.39 -24.88 -1.94
C GLN A 122 17.75 -24.17 -1.91
N ALA A 123 18.81 -24.81 -2.42
CA ALA A 123 20.16 -24.24 -2.51
C ALA A 123 20.26 -22.99 -3.40
N ALA A 124 19.30 -22.76 -4.30
CA ALA A 124 19.24 -21.55 -5.12
C ALA A 124 18.66 -20.33 -4.37
N GLY A 125 18.17 -20.52 -3.13
CA GLY A 125 17.57 -19.46 -2.32
C GLY A 125 18.54 -18.44 -1.74
N LYS A 126 19.79 -18.38 -2.23
CA LYS A 126 20.78 -17.42 -1.75
C LYS A 126 20.41 -16.03 -2.24
N SER A 127 20.26 -15.11 -1.28
CA SER A 127 19.99 -13.71 -1.56
C SER A 127 21.14 -13.03 -2.32
N PRO A 128 20.86 -12.30 -3.42
CA PRO A 128 21.82 -11.37 -3.99
C PRO A 128 22.14 -10.22 -3.02
N PRO A 129 23.39 -9.72 -2.97
CA PRO A 129 23.85 -8.80 -1.91
C PRO A 129 23.14 -7.44 -1.90
N ASP A 130 22.74 -6.93 -3.08
CA ASP A 130 22.13 -5.60 -3.21
C ASP A 130 20.60 -5.62 -3.13
N TYR A 131 20.01 -6.76 -2.77
CA TYR A 131 18.57 -6.92 -2.67
C TYR A 131 18.10 -6.53 -1.28
N ARG A 132 17.05 -5.70 -1.22
CA ARG A 132 16.41 -5.36 0.05
C ARG A 132 15.76 -6.61 0.64
N GLN A 133 15.82 -6.73 1.96
CA GLN A 133 15.18 -7.82 2.67
C GLN A 133 13.78 -7.39 3.10
N THR A 134 12.82 -8.31 2.94
CA THR A 134 11.45 -8.20 3.43
C THR A 134 10.93 -9.61 3.73
N ASP A 135 9.64 -9.74 4.03
CA ASP A 135 9.02 -11.01 4.37
C ASP A 135 7.64 -11.19 3.72
N THR A 136 7.18 -12.44 3.73
CA THR A 136 5.92 -12.85 3.10
C THR A 136 4.74 -12.10 3.70
N ALA A 137 4.74 -11.85 5.01
CA ALA A 137 3.64 -11.15 5.66
C ALA A 137 3.54 -9.69 5.17
N THR A 138 4.69 -9.02 5.02
CA THR A 138 4.81 -7.65 4.53
C THR A 138 4.25 -7.51 3.11
N VAL A 139 4.66 -8.37 2.19
CA VAL A 139 4.18 -8.30 0.79
C VAL A 139 2.71 -8.69 0.68
N LEU A 140 2.23 -9.69 1.43
CA LEU A 140 0.81 -10.06 1.46
C LEU A 140 -0.06 -8.95 2.07
N TRP A 141 0.44 -8.24 3.09
CA TRP A 141 -0.23 -7.09 3.67
C TRP A 141 -0.37 -5.95 2.65
N ARG A 142 0.71 -5.61 1.93
CA ARG A 142 0.68 -4.58 0.89
C ARG A 142 -0.23 -4.98 -0.27
N PHE A 143 -0.19 -6.25 -0.68
CA PHE A 143 -1.12 -6.79 -1.67
C PHE A 143 -2.58 -6.62 -1.22
N ALA A 144 -2.93 -6.96 0.01
CA ALA A 144 -4.31 -6.80 0.49
C ALA A 144 -4.82 -5.36 0.47
N LEU A 145 -3.93 -4.39 0.74
CA LEU A 145 -4.28 -2.98 0.85
C LEU A 145 -4.28 -2.26 -0.51
N PHE A 146 -3.35 -2.60 -1.39
CA PHE A 146 -3.06 -1.84 -2.61
C PHE A 146 -3.17 -2.65 -3.90
N GLY A 147 -3.11 -3.98 -3.82
CA GLY A 147 -3.16 -4.86 -4.98
C GLY A 147 -4.58 -5.17 -5.46
N GLU A 148 -4.71 -5.42 -6.75
CA GLU A 148 -5.91 -5.98 -7.37
C GLU A 148 -5.60 -7.45 -7.79
N PRO A 149 -6.53 -8.42 -7.63
CA PRO A 149 -7.87 -8.35 -7.07
C PRO A 149 -7.89 -8.81 -5.59
N ALA A 150 -7.28 -8.05 -4.67
CA ALA A 150 -7.23 -8.42 -3.25
C ALA A 150 -8.61 -8.73 -2.64
N SER A 151 -9.70 -8.19 -3.20
CA SER A 151 -11.06 -8.48 -2.77
C SER A 151 -11.43 -9.97 -2.81
N GLU A 152 -10.85 -10.75 -3.71
CA GLU A 152 -11.12 -12.19 -3.82
C GLU A 152 -10.38 -13.04 -2.77
N ALA A 153 -9.41 -12.44 -2.08
CA ALA A 153 -8.55 -13.16 -1.16
C ALA A 153 -9.18 -13.41 0.21
N LEU A 154 -10.21 -12.64 0.61
CA LEU A 154 -10.99 -12.91 1.81
C LEU A 154 -12.11 -13.92 1.47
N PRO A 155 -12.16 -15.09 2.14
CA PRO A 155 -13.19 -16.08 1.86
C PRO A 155 -14.61 -15.53 2.10
N PRO A 156 -15.60 -15.80 1.21
CA PRO A 156 -16.94 -15.20 1.31
C PRO A 156 -17.67 -15.46 2.63
N HIS A 157 -17.42 -16.60 3.27
CA HIS A 157 -18.06 -16.96 4.54
C HIS A 157 -17.66 -16.05 5.71
N TYR A 158 -16.51 -15.36 5.64
CA TYR A 158 -16.08 -14.40 6.66
C TYR A 158 -17.04 -13.21 6.78
N ARG A 159 -17.87 -12.96 5.76
CA ARG A 159 -18.91 -11.92 5.81
C ARG A 159 -20.06 -12.30 6.75
N GLN A 160 -20.30 -13.59 6.95
CA GLN A 160 -21.46 -14.11 7.67
C GLN A 160 -21.10 -14.65 9.07
N MET A 161 -19.82 -14.91 9.32
CA MET A 161 -19.35 -15.50 10.58
C MET A 161 -18.79 -14.44 11.54
N PRO A 162 -18.90 -14.65 12.86
CA PRO A 162 -18.19 -13.85 13.83
C PRO A 162 -16.67 -14.03 13.67
N LEU A 163 -15.98 -12.91 13.47
CA LEU A 163 -14.54 -12.82 13.28
C LEU A 163 -13.86 -12.45 14.59
N ARG A 164 -12.66 -12.98 14.82
CA ARG A 164 -11.82 -12.64 15.96
C ARG A 164 -10.37 -12.50 15.56
N LEU A 165 -9.60 -11.82 16.41
CA LEU A 165 -8.16 -11.78 16.30
C LEU A 165 -7.59 -13.09 16.85
N ASN A 166 -6.91 -13.84 16.01
CA ASN A 166 -6.19 -15.05 16.40
C ASN A 166 -4.84 -14.69 17.04
N GLN A 167 -4.10 -13.82 16.37
CA GLN A 167 -2.79 -13.34 16.78
C GLN A 167 -2.52 -11.95 16.20
N MET A 168 -1.63 -11.20 16.83
CA MET A 168 -1.16 -9.92 16.26
C MET A 168 -0.42 -10.18 14.95
N PRO A 169 -0.58 -9.32 13.93
CA PRO A 169 0.12 -9.48 12.67
C PRO A 169 1.63 -9.36 12.89
N PRO A 170 2.45 -10.24 12.29
CA PRO A 170 3.90 -10.22 12.41
C PRO A 170 4.50 -9.14 11.50
N LEU A 171 4.10 -7.88 11.71
CA LEU A 171 4.46 -6.73 10.88
C LEU A 171 5.16 -5.67 11.72
N ASP A 172 5.96 -4.84 11.06
CA ASP A 172 6.46 -3.61 11.67
C ASP A 172 5.29 -2.68 12.03
N ARG A 173 5.37 -2.04 13.20
CA ARG A 173 4.33 -1.13 13.70
C ARG A 173 4.07 0.04 12.74
N THR A 174 5.08 0.49 12.00
CA THR A 174 4.98 1.57 11.02
C THR A 174 4.06 1.23 9.84
N MET A 175 3.87 -0.06 9.54
CA MET A 175 2.95 -0.52 8.48
C MET A 175 1.48 -0.52 8.92
N VAL A 176 1.23 -0.48 10.22
CA VAL A 176 -0.10 -0.62 10.80
C VAL A 176 -0.70 0.76 11.06
N ALA A 177 -1.55 1.23 10.15
CA ALA A 177 -2.31 2.46 10.35
C ALA A 177 -3.24 2.42 11.59
N GLY A 178 -3.57 3.58 12.14
CA GLY A 178 -4.45 3.72 13.32
C GLY A 178 -5.81 3.02 13.19
N ARG A 179 -6.37 2.96 11.98
CA ARG A 179 -7.62 2.22 11.70
C ARG A 179 -7.47 0.72 11.95
N HIS A 180 -6.31 0.14 11.61
CA HIS A 180 -6.04 -1.28 11.81
C HIS A 180 -5.91 -1.58 13.30
N TYR A 181 -5.29 -0.70 14.08
CA TYR A 181 -5.25 -0.84 15.54
C TYR A 181 -6.64 -0.84 16.17
N LYS A 182 -7.52 0.08 15.74
CA LYS A 182 -8.92 0.11 16.21
C LYS A 182 -9.64 -1.20 15.87
N LEU A 183 -9.48 -1.71 14.64
CA LEU A 183 -10.09 -2.96 14.19
C LEU A 183 -9.56 -4.17 14.99
N MET A 184 -8.24 -4.30 15.12
CA MET A 184 -7.61 -5.39 15.88
C MET A 184 -8.03 -5.36 17.35
N ARG A 185 -8.16 -4.19 17.96
CA ARG A 185 -8.63 -4.07 19.35
C ARG A 185 -10.05 -4.63 19.51
N LEU A 186 -10.98 -4.25 18.64
CA LEU A 186 -12.35 -4.78 18.65
C LEU A 186 -12.35 -6.31 18.52
N LEU A 187 -11.60 -6.83 17.54
CA LEU A 187 -11.50 -8.27 17.27
C LEU A 187 -10.78 -9.06 18.37
N HIS A 188 -9.94 -8.41 19.17
CA HIS A 188 -9.27 -9.00 20.32
C HIS A 188 -10.19 -9.08 21.54
N GLU A 189 -11.01 -8.04 21.76
CA GLU A 189 -11.96 -7.97 22.88
C GLU A 189 -13.03 -9.06 22.79
N ARG A 190 -13.58 -9.28 21.60
CA ARG A 190 -14.56 -10.34 21.33
C ARG A 190 -14.72 -10.61 19.84
N SER A 191 -15.43 -11.68 19.52
CA SER A 191 -15.86 -11.95 18.15
C SER A 191 -16.91 -10.94 17.68
N HIS A 192 -16.78 -10.50 16.42
CA HIS A 192 -17.68 -9.53 15.80
C HIS A 192 -18.05 -9.93 14.37
N THR A 193 -19.29 -9.68 13.98
CA THR A 193 -19.70 -9.84 12.58
C THR A 193 -19.20 -8.68 11.72
N PHE A 194 -19.20 -8.85 10.39
CA PHE A 194 -18.80 -7.79 9.46
C PHE A 194 -19.62 -6.50 9.66
N ASP A 195 -20.94 -6.61 9.84
CA ASP A 195 -21.81 -5.45 10.02
C ASP A 195 -21.56 -4.72 11.36
N GLU A 196 -21.27 -5.46 12.44
CA GLU A 196 -20.88 -4.89 13.73
C GLU A 196 -19.55 -4.13 13.63
N LEU A 197 -18.56 -4.73 12.96
CA LEU A 197 -17.28 -4.07 12.72
C LEU A 197 -17.47 -2.78 11.91
N ARG A 198 -18.33 -2.79 10.89
CA ARG A 198 -18.66 -1.59 10.10
C ARG A 198 -19.29 -0.52 10.99
N ALA A 199 -20.25 -0.88 11.84
CA ALA A 199 -20.90 0.05 12.76
C ALA A 199 -19.93 0.66 13.78
N HIS A 200 -19.02 -0.14 14.35
CA HIS A 200 -18.06 0.33 15.36
C HIS A 200 -16.89 1.14 14.77
N THR A 201 -16.45 0.79 13.56
CA THR A 201 -15.30 1.44 12.92
C THR A 201 -15.68 2.67 12.12
N GLY A 202 -16.88 2.69 11.50
CA GLY A 202 -17.32 3.72 10.55
C GLY A 202 -16.67 3.59 9.17
N LEU A 203 -15.99 2.49 8.89
CA LEU A 203 -15.33 2.24 7.60
C LEU A 203 -16.36 1.93 6.50
N SER A 204 -16.00 2.25 5.25
CA SER A 204 -16.76 1.76 4.11
C SER A 204 -16.61 0.23 4.00
N GLU A 205 -17.58 -0.42 3.36
CA GLU A 205 -17.52 -1.87 3.13
C GLU A 205 -16.24 -2.28 2.41
N LYS A 206 -15.85 -1.54 1.36
CA LYS A 206 -14.61 -1.80 0.60
C LYS A 206 -13.36 -1.68 1.49
N GLN A 207 -13.29 -0.67 2.35
CA GLN A 207 -12.13 -0.49 3.23
C GLN A 207 -12.07 -1.55 4.33
N LEU A 208 -13.21 -1.85 4.97
CA LEU A 208 -13.27 -2.91 5.98
C LEU A 208 -12.91 -4.27 5.38
N HIS A 209 -13.39 -4.56 4.17
CA HIS A 209 -13.04 -5.79 3.45
C HIS A 209 -11.55 -5.88 3.19
N ARG A 210 -10.91 -4.81 2.71
CA ARG A 210 -9.45 -4.76 2.50
C ARG A 210 -8.67 -4.96 3.79
N ASP A 211 -9.07 -4.27 4.86
CA ASP A 211 -8.40 -4.38 6.17
C ASP A 211 -8.53 -5.79 6.76
N LEU A 212 -9.71 -6.43 6.63
CA LEU A 212 -9.93 -7.82 7.04
C LEU A 212 -9.17 -8.81 6.15
N THR A 213 -9.09 -8.57 4.85
CA THR A 213 -8.26 -9.35 3.92
C THR A 213 -6.81 -9.31 4.36
N ALA A 214 -6.29 -8.13 4.71
CA ALA A 214 -4.91 -7.96 5.15
C ALA A 214 -4.63 -8.79 6.41
N LEU A 215 -5.53 -8.76 7.40
CA LEU A 215 -5.43 -9.59 8.60
C LEU A 215 -5.56 -11.10 8.29
N HIS A 216 -6.41 -11.48 7.35
CA HIS A 216 -6.56 -12.87 6.92
C HIS A 216 -5.28 -13.41 6.27
N LEU A 217 -4.71 -12.67 5.32
CA LEU A 217 -3.54 -13.11 4.56
C LEU A 217 -2.28 -13.28 5.42
N VAL A 218 -2.15 -12.51 6.49
CA VAL A 218 -1.04 -12.66 7.46
C VAL A 218 -1.35 -13.62 8.60
N GLY A 219 -2.47 -14.35 8.54
CA GLY A 219 -2.87 -15.36 9.53
C GLY A 219 -3.34 -14.79 10.88
N SER A 220 -3.69 -13.50 10.93
CA SER A 220 -4.16 -12.82 12.14
C SER A 220 -5.66 -12.93 12.36
N LEU A 221 -6.44 -13.20 11.31
CA LEU A 221 -7.89 -13.31 11.39
C LEU A 221 -8.32 -14.77 11.54
N GLY A 222 -9.28 -15.03 12.42
CA GLY A 222 -9.91 -16.34 12.57
C GLY A 222 -11.41 -16.24 12.79
N THR A 223 -12.09 -17.38 12.68
CA THR A 223 -13.49 -17.58 13.06
C THR A 223 -13.55 -18.44 14.31
N ASN A 224 -14.58 -18.29 15.14
CA ASN A 224 -14.87 -19.26 16.20
C ASN A 224 -15.51 -20.53 15.64
#